data_AF-A0A972IBL0-F1
#
_entry.id   AF-A0A972IBL0-F1
#
_cell.length_a   1.000
_cell.length_b   1.000
_cell.length_c   1.000
_cell.angle_alpha   90.00
_cell.angle_beta   90.00
_cell.angle_gamma   90.00
#
_symmetry.space_group_name_H-M   'P 1'
#
loop_
_entity.id
_entity.type
_entity.pdbx_description
1 polymer ?
#
loop_
_entity_poly.entity_id
_entity_poly.type
_entity_poly.pdbx_seq_one_letter_code
_entity_poly.pdbx_strand_id
1 'polypeptide(L)'
;NLAVIDRKEHNRHEQPGKTPFLRYPLFGETFMWLTESPSKAVYAKAPEYAGTKRYERLIALIDLNDEDCYFLDIFRTQGGKEHTKFIRNGFSELTVKGPGLLHTEDIYHPDALMRNYKKAVNPIFGWHADFLCKDLYEVLEPDMKLYLRYTSLNTANAIYTAESKVCKSWETGIPEIAGQEHWIPTVMEMKIGEDDDFQSAFVSTYEPHTGTPSITEITRSPAFDDESNILSDMNVALKIKTDQGFTDYILAKDPEQDGNMNAFSIRTDALFCFVRVYDDNKEPVIKGSKGSIITFKNMIYRFE
;
A
#
# COMPACT_ATOMS: atom_id res chain seq x y z
N ASN A 1 4.41 -3.89 8.11
CA ASN A 1 3.75 -2.96 7.16
C ASN A 1 2.27 -3.28 7.09
N LEU A 2 1.51 -2.89 8.10
CA LEU A 2 0.10 -3.25 8.33
C LEU A 2 -0.64 -2.04 8.91
N ALA A 3 -1.98 -2.07 8.84
CA ALA A 3 -2.83 -1.08 9.50
C ALA A 3 -3.08 -1.46 10.98
N VAL A 4 -3.00 -0.48 11.88
CA VAL A 4 -3.30 -0.60 13.30
C VAL A 4 -4.55 0.23 13.60
N ILE A 5 -5.43 -0.31 14.43
CA ILE A 5 -6.76 0.25 14.72
C ILE A 5 -6.80 0.69 16.18
N ASP A 6 -7.17 1.94 16.44
CA ASP A 6 -7.21 2.58 17.76
C ASP A 6 -5.91 2.42 18.58
N ARG A 7 -4.76 2.34 17.91
CA ARG A 7 -3.45 2.07 18.54
C ARG A 7 -3.41 0.76 19.35
N LYS A 8 -4.34 -0.17 19.10
CA LYS A 8 -4.41 -1.48 19.75
C LYS A 8 -3.58 -2.50 18.98
N GLU A 9 -2.90 -3.37 19.71
CA GLU A 9 -2.22 -4.51 19.09
C GLU A 9 -3.22 -5.42 18.37
N HIS A 10 -2.75 -6.08 17.31
CA HIS A 10 -3.49 -7.17 16.68
C HIS A 10 -3.66 -8.34 17.66
N ASN A 11 -4.72 -9.12 17.47
CA ASN A 11 -5.05 -10.21 18.38
C ASN A 11 -3.88 -11.19 18.50
N ARG A 12 -3.32 -11.32 19.72
CA ARG A 12 -2.23 -12.26 20.00
C ARG A 12 -2.76 -13.69 19.94
N HIS A 13 -2.05 -14.55 19.23
CA HIS A 13 -2.34 -15.98 19.23
C HIS A 13 -1.72 -16.63 20.47
N GLU A 14 -2.50 -16.76 21.54
CA GLU A 14 -2.12 -17.58 22.69
C GLU A 14 -2.49 -19.05 22.43
N GLN A 15 -1.58 -19.82 21.81
CA GLN A 15 -1.64 -21.28 21.95
C GLN A 15 -0.76 -21.68 23.15
N PRO A 16 -1.27 -22.48 24.11
CA PRO A 16 -0.47 -22.97 25.22
C PRO A 16 0.81 -23.65 24.73
N GLY A 17 1.97 -23.18 25.19
CA GLY A 17 3.26 -23.79 24.87
C GLY A 17 3.91 -23.38 23.54
N LYS A 18 3.37 -22.40 22.80
CA LYS A 18 4.03 -21.83 21.61
C LYS A 18 4.41 -20.37 21.84
N THR A 19 5.62 -20.00 21.40
CA THR A 19 6.10 -18.61 21.46
C THR A 19 5.13 -17.70 20.67
N PRO A 20 4.73 -16.55 21.22
CA PRO A 20 3.74 -15.64 20.62
C PRO A 20 4.24 -14.96 19.33
N PHE A 21 5.53 -15.06 19.03
CA PHE A 21 6.12 -14.55 17.81
C PHE A 21 6.05 -15.60 16.68
N LEU A 22 5.15 -15.36 15.73
CA LEU A 22 5.21 -15.87 14.34
C LEU A 22 5.20 -17.40 14.17
N ARG A 23 4.03 -18.07 14.24
CA ARG A 23 3.80 -19.30 13.45
C ARG A 23 2.36 -19.38 12.93
N TYR A 24 2.24 -19.02 11.66
CA TYR A 24 1.07 -19.09 10.76
C TYR A 24 -0.11 -18.18 11.14
N PRO A 25 -0.64 -17.37 10.19
CA PRO A 25 -1.93 -16.74 10.42
C PRO A 25 -2.97 -17.86 10.54
N LEU A 26 -3.63 -17.97 11.69
CA LEU A 26 -4.73 -18.93 11.89
C LEU A 26 -5.95 -18.52 11.07
N PHE A 27 -6.05 -17.23 10.75
CA PHE A 27 -7.16 -16.60 10.08
C PHE A 27 -6.73 -16.00 8.75
N GLY A 28 -7.74 -15.75 7.93
CA GLY A 28 -7.61 -15.03 6.69
C GLY A 28 -7.82 -15.92 5.48
N GLU A 29 -8.42 -15.32 4.46
CA GLU A 29 -8.73 -15.96 3.19
C GLU A 29 -8.08 -15.19 2.06
N THR A 30 -7.60 -15.92 1.06
CA THR A 30 -7.24 -15.27 -0.20
C THR A 30 -8.48 -15.20 -1.08
N PHE A 31 -8.87 -13.97 -1.42
CA PHE A 31 -10.11 -13.67 -2.12
C PHE A 31 -9.92 -13.61 -3.64
N MET A 32 -8.73 -13.20 -4.11
CA MET A 32 -8.39 -13.05 -5.53
C MET A 32 -6.90 -13.32 -5.77
N TRP A 33 -6.61 -13.98 -6.89
CA TRP A 33 -5.28 -14.07 -7.50
C TRP A 33 -5.38 -13.67 -8.97
N LEU A 34 -4.42 -12.88 -9.42
CA LEU A 34 -4.15 -12.58 -10.81
C LEU A 34 -2.64 -12.73 -11.00
N THR A 35 -2.20 -13.65 -11.85
CA THR A 35 -0.79 -14.05 -11.91
C THR A 35 -0.08 -13.64 -13.20
N GLU A 36 -0.82 -13.02 -14.13
CA GLU A 36 -0.31 -12.75 -15.46
C GLU A 36 0.18 -11.31 -15.63
N SER A 37 1.39 -11.14 -16.15
CA SER A 37 1.95 -9.85 -16.58
C SER A 37 1.08 -9.12 -17.63
N PRO A 38 1.05 -7.78 -17.62
CA PRO A 38 1.91 -6.89 -16.83
C PRO A 38 1.37 -6.58 -15.43
N SER A 39 0.20 -7.11 -15.03
CA SER A 39 -0.40 -6.82 -13.72
C SER A 39 -0.67 -8.09 -12.93
N LYS A 40 0.18 -8.37 -11.95
CA LYS A 40 0.02 -9.47 -10.99
C LYS A 40 -0.62 -8.91 -9.73
N ALA A 41 -1.65 -9.54 -9.18
CA ALA A 41 -2.33 -9.04 -7.98
C ALA A 41 -2.80 -10.17 -7.06
N VAL A 42 -2.80 -9.89 -5.75
CA VAL A 42 -3.40 -10.74 -4.72
C VAL A 42 -4.29 -9.88 -3.83
N TYR A 43 -5.45 -10.41 -3.47
CA TYR A 43 -6.35 -9.82 -2.50
C TYR A 43 -6.56 -10.81 -1.35
N ALA A 44 -6.30 -10.39 -0.11
CA ALA A 44 -6.59 -11.19 1.09
C ALA A 44 -7.43 -10.40 2.11
N LYS A 45 -8.21 -11.15 2.90
CA LYS A 45 -9.05 -10.64 4.00
C LYS A 45 -8.66 -11.35 5.29
N ALA A 46 -8.61 -10.63 6.41
CA ALA A 46 -8.35 -11.19 7.74
C ALA A 46 -8.90 -10.30 8.87
N PRO A 47 -10.22 -10.00 8.92
CA PRO A 47 -10.83 -9.15 9.95
C PRO A 47 -10.54 -9.62 11.39
N GLU A 48 -10.46 -10.93 11.60
CA GLU A 48 -10.20 -11.56 12.91
C GLU A 48 -8.80 -11.22 13.44
N TYR A 49 -7.86 -10.92 12.55
CA TYR A 49 -6.49 -10.56 12.92
C TYR A 49 -6.45 -9.24 13.69
N ALA A 50 -7.25 -8.26 13.27
CA ALA A 50 -7.37 -6.96 13.92
C ALA A 50 -8.57 -6.88 14.90
N GLY A 51 -9.44 -7.89 14.93
CA GLY A 51 -10.67 -7.87 15.73
C GLY A 51 -11.67 -6.81 15.26
N THR A 52 -11.72 -6.56 13.95
CA THR A 52 -12.54 -5.52 13.33
C THR A 52 -13.55 -6.10 12.34
N LYS A 53 -14.43 -5.27 11.77
CA LYS A 53 -15.42 -5.72 10.76
C LYS A 53 -14.75 -6.02 9.43
N ARG A 54 -13.80 -5.17 9.02
CA ARG A 54 -13.01 -5.35 7.79
C ARG A 54 -11.54 -5.12 8.05
N TYR A 55 -10.73 -5.99 7.44
CA TYR A 55 -9.27 -5.87 7.41
C TYR A 55 -8.74 -6.59 6.18
N GLU A 56 -8.50 -5.85 5.12
CA GLU A 56 -8.34 -6.40 3.77
C GLU A 56 -7.20 -5.71 3.05
N ARG A 57 -6.46 -6.45 2.22
CA ARG A 57 -5.34 -5.90 1.47
C ARG A 57 -5.29 -6.47 0.05
N LEU A 58 -5.27 -5.57 -0.93
CA LEU A 58 -4.89 -5.86 -2.30
C LEU A 58 -3.48 -5.33 -2.52
N ILE A 59 -2.58 -6.19 -2.98
CA ILE A 59 -1.26 -5.80 -3.49
C ILE A 59 -1.20 -6.21 -4.95
N ALA A 60 -0.77 -5.30 -5.82
CA ALA A 60 -0.44 -5.60 -7.21
C ALA A 60 1.03 -5.27 -7.49
N LEU A 61 1.70 -6.11 -8.26
CA LEU A 61 3.01 -5.88 -8.86
C LEU A 61 2.78 -5.63 -10.35
N ILE A 62 3.21 -4.46 -10.82
CA ILE A 62 2.94 -3.97 -12.16
C ILE A 62 4.27 -3.76 -12.88
N ASP A 63 4.45 -4.52 -13.94
CA ASP A 63 5.68 -4.52 -14.72
C ASP A 63 5.78 -3.21 -15.52
N LEU A 64 6.90 -2.50 -15.38
CA LEU A 64 7.24 -1.33 -16.19
C LEU A 64 7.94 -1.78 -17.48
N ASN A 65 8.88 -2.71 -17.33
CA ASN A 65 9.60 -3.41 -18.39
C ASN A 65 9.99 -4.81 -17.86
N ASP A 66 10.96 -5.49 -18.48
CA ASP A 66 11.39 -6.84 -18.08
C ASP A 66 12.19 -6.86 -16.75
N GLU A 67 12.73 -5.72 -16.31
CA GLU A 67 13.60 -5.58 -15.14
C GLU A 67 12.95 -4.77 -14.01
N ASP A 68 12.09 -3.80 -14.36
CA ASP A 68 11.50 -2.84 -13.43
C ASP A 68 10.01 -3.07 -13.21
N CYS A 69 9.56 -2.77 -11.99
CA CYS A 69 8.14 -2.80 -11.63
C CYS A 69 7.84 -1.75 -10.56
N TYR A 70 6.54 -1.46 -10.39
CA TYR A 70 6.05 -0.80 -9.20
C TYR A 70 4.97 -1.64 -8.53
N PHE A 71 4.80 -1.43 -7.23
CA PHE A 71 3.75 -2.05 -6.44
C PHE A 71 2.62 -1.05 -6.22
N LEU A 72 1.38 -1.52 -6.35
CA LEU A 72 0.20 -0.85 -5.83
C LEU A 72 -0.25 -1.58 -4.56
N ASP A 73 -0.54 -0.83 -3.51
CA ASP A 73 -0.99 -1.36 -2.23
C ASP A 73 -2.26 -0.62 -1.79
N ILE A 74 -3.36 -1.37 -1.69
CA ILE A 74 -4.68 -0.90 -1.23
C ILE A 74 -5.03 -1.67 0.03
N PHE A 75 -5.13 -0.97 1.15
CA PHE A 75 -5.50 -1.55 2.45
C PHE A 75 -6.84 -0.99 2.92
N ARG A 76 -7.85 -1.83 3.09
CA ARG A 76 -9.20 -1.45 3.52
C ARG A 76 -9.47 -1.91 4.94
N THR A 77 -10.03 -1.03 5.76
CA THR A 77 -10.37 -1.30 7.15
C THR A 77 -11.72 -0.71 7.51
N GLN A 78 -12.44 -1.38 8.42
CA GLN A 78 -13.68 -0.89 9.03
C GLN A 78 -13.75 -1.26 10.50
N GLY A 79 -14.10 -0.30 11.34
CA GLY A 79 -14.29 -0.45 12.79
C GLY A 79 -13.21 0.30 13.57
N GLY A 80 -13.55 0.76 14.76
CA GLY A 80 -12.72 1.71 15.50
C GLY A 80 -12.85 3.13 14.95
N LYS A 81 -12.05 4.05 15.49
CA LYS A 81 -12.09 5.48 15.17
C LYS A 81 -10.79 6.01 14.57
N GLU A 82 -9.66 5.40 14.91
CA GLU A 82 -8.34 5.79 14.37
C GLU A 82 -7.71 4.61 13.62
N HIS A 83 -7.30 4.84 12.37
CA HIS A 83 -6.55 3.86 11.59
C HIS A 83 -5.17 4.40 11.27
N THR A 84 -4.13 3.60 11.49
CA THR A 84 -2.75 3.98 11.15
C THR A 84 -2.07 2.90 10.33
N LYS A 85 -1.70 3.21 9.09
CA LYS A 85 -0.87 2.31 8.26
C LYS A 85 0.60 2.54 8.55
N PHE A 86 1.31 1.47 8.91
CA PHE A 86 2.75 1.47 9.11
C PHE A 86 3.48 1.07 7.83
N ILE A 87 4.50 1.85 7.48
CA ILE A 87 5.41 1.63 6.37
C ILE A 87 6.83 1.62 6.94
N ARG A 88 7.49 0.48 6.84
CA ARG A 88 8.87 0.28 7.24
C ARG A 88 9.59 -0.33 6.04
N ASN A 89 10.73 0.23 5.70
CA ASN A 89 11.70 -0.47 4.87
C ASN A 89 12.76 -1.11 5.77
N GLY A 90 13.57 -2.00 5.24
CA GLY A 90 14.75 -2.52 5.95
C GLY A 90 15.75 -1.41 6.31
N PHE A 91 16.99 -1.81 6.53
CA PHE A 91 18.07 -0.86 6.81
C PHE A 91 18.21 0.16 5.69
N SER A 92 17.87 1.41 6.00
CA SER A 92 17.77 2.48 5.00
C SER A 92 17.90 3.86 5.64
N GLU A 93 18.16 4.86 4.81
CA GLU A 93 18.06 6.27 5.18
C GLU A 93 16.78 6.86 4.60
N LEU A 94 16.02 7.58 5.42
CA LEU A 94 14.71 8.11 5.05
C LEU A 94 14.79 9.59 4.71
N THR A 95 14.27 9.94 3.53
CA THR A 95 13.94 11.32 3.15
C THR A 95 12.43 11.40 2.90
N VAL A 96 11.77 12.39 3.49
CA VAL A 96 10.33 12.64 3.25
C VAL A 96 10.16 14.00 2.61
N LYS A 97 9.43 14.06 1.49
CA LYS A 97 9.12 15.30 0.75
C LYS A 97 7.62 15.55 0.71
N GLY A 98 7.24 16.81 0.89
CA GLY A 98 5.84 17.27 0.90
C GLY A 98 5.32 17.76 2.27
N PRO A 99 5.54 17.05 3.38
CA PRO A 99 4.99 17.42 4.68
C PRO A 99 5.99 18.22 5.54
N GLY A 100 5.48 19.26 6.23
CA GLY A 100 6.23 19.98 7.27
C GLY A 100 6.36 19.17 8.56
N LEU A 101 7.25 18.18 8.56
CA LEU A 101 7.48 17.31 9.72
C LEU A 101 8.15 18.06 10.87
N LEU A 102 7.49 18.09 12.03
CA LEU A 102 8.00 18.67 13.27
C LEU A 102 8.16 17.60 14.34
N HIS A 103 9.13 17.77 15.24
CA HIS A 103 9.23 16.90 16.40
C HIS A 103 7.92 16.89 17.21
N THR A 104 7.57 15.74 17.80
CA THR A 104 6.37 15.60 18.61
C THR A 104 6.61 14.71 19.83
N GLU A 105 5.91 15.03 20.92
CA GLU A 105 5.82 14.21 22.12
C GLU A 105 4.65 13.21 22.06
N ASP A 106 3.81 13.28 21.02
CA ASP A 106 2.75 12.30 20.74
C ASP A 106 3.39 10.97 20.30
N ILE A 107 3.73 10.15 21.29
CA ILE A 107 4.19 8.78 21.07
C ILE A 107 3.01 7.91 20.64
N TYR A 108 3.25 7.01 19.69
CA TYR A 108 2.17 6.20 19.14
C TYR A 108 1.54 5.27 20.18
N HIS A 109 2.36 4.54 20.94
CA HIS A 109 1.93 3.69 22.05
C HIS A 109 3.08 3.60 23.07
N PRO A 110 2.82 3.58 24.40
CA PRO A 110 3.88 3.53 25.42
C PRO A 110 4.80 2.32 25.29
N ASP A 111 4.26 1.17 24.89
CA ASP A 111 5.03 -0.06 24.68
C ASP A 111 5.62 -0.19 23.26
N ALA A 112 5.41 0.80 22.39
CA ALA A 112 5.99 0.76 21.05
C ALA A 112 7.51 0.84 21.16
N LEU A 113 8.21 -0.14 20.59
CA LEU A 113 9.67 -0.14 20.45
C LEU A 113 10.10 0.84 19.35
N MET A 114 9.81 2.12 19.57
CA MET A 114 9.89 3.19 18.59
C MET A 114 10.33 4.51 19.25
N ARG A 115 11.09 5.31 18.51
CA ARG A 115 11.65 6.58 19.01
C ARG A 115 11.74 7.65 17.93
N ASN A 116 12.16 8.85 18.31
CA ASN A 116 12.43 9.98 17.40
C ASN A 116 11.22 10.40 16.55
N TYR A 117 10.05 10.49 17.19
CA TYR A 117 8.81 10.85 16.53
C TYR A 117 8.85 12.26 15.96
N LYS A 118 8.39 12.37 14.72
CA LYS A 118 8.02 13.62 14.07
C LYS A 118 6.62 13.45 13.48
N LYS A 119 5.86 14.53 13.39
CA LYS A 119 4.47 14.56 12.91
C LYS A 119 4.27 15.72 11.95
N ALA A 120 3.46 15.49 10.93
CA ALA A 120 2.84 16.54 10.14
C ALA A 120 1.34 16.28 10.09
N VAL A 121 0.54 17.33 10.24
CA VAL A 121 -0.92 17.27 10.15
C VAL A 121 -1.36 17.67 8.76
N ASN A 122 -2.43 17.05 8.26
CA ASN A 122 -3.01 17.32 6.93
C ASN A 122 -1.94 17.39 5.82
N PRO A 123 -1.15 16.31 5.62
CA PRO A 123 -0.14 16.28 4.57
C PRO A 123 -0.77 16.52 3.19
N ILE A 124 0.01 17.14 2.29
CA ILE A 124 -0.41 17.33 0.90
C ILE A 124 -0.62 15.98 0.22
N PHE A 125 -1.62 15.90 -0.67
CA PHE A 125 -1.82 14.73 -1.52
C PHE A 125 -0.57 14.42 -2.35
N GLY A 126 -0.23 13.14 -2.52
CA GLY A 126 0.92 12.73 -3.33
C GLY A 126 2.28 12.96 -2.66
N TRP A 127 2.31 13.22 -1.35
CA TRP A 127 3.57 13.23 -0.60
C TRP A 127 4.27 11.86 -0.72
N HIS A 128 5.60 11.87 -0.68
CA HIS A 128 6.39 10.65 -0.81
C HIS A 128 7.55 10.58 0.19
N ALA A 129 7.96 9.35 0.45
CA ALA A 129 9.14 9.00 1.22
C ALA A 129 10.09 8.18 0.35
N ASP A 130 11.35 8.61 0.28
CA ASP A 130 12.43 7.88 -0.36
C ASP A 130 13.25 7.17 0.72
N PHE A 131 13.30 5.84 0.63
CA PHE A 131 14.17 5.02 1.46
C PHE A 131 15.41 4.64 0.63
N LEU A 132 16.57 5.22 0.95
CA LEU A 132 17.84 4.77 0.39
C LEU A 132 18.28 3.49 1.11
N CYS A 133 18.19 2.36 0.42
CA CYS A 133 18.52 1.04 0.97
C CYS A 133 20.01 0.92 1.25
N LYS A 134 20.36 0.38 2.41
CA LYS A 134 21.75 0.02 2.74
C LYS A 134 22.06 -1.35 2.16
N ASP A 135 23.11 -1.42 1.37
CA ASP A 135 23.62 -2.68 0.85
C ASP A 135 24.44 -3.41 1.92
N LEU A 136 23.73 -4.09 2.83
CA LEU A 136 24.36 -4.79 3.95
C LEU A 136 25.13 -6.06 3.54
N TYR A 137 24.89 -6.56 2.34
CA TYR A 137 25.44 -7.81 1.83
C TYR A 137 26.43 -7.59 0.69
N GLU A 138 26.70 -6.33 0.32
CA GLU A 138 27.62 -5.95 -0.74
C GLU A 138 27.29 -6.64 -2.08
N VAL A 139 25.99 -6.71 -2.40
CA VAL A 139 25.47 -7.35 -3.62
C VAL A 139 25.18 -6.36 -4.75
N LEU A 140 25.16 -5.06 -4.45
CA LEU A 140 24.99 -4.03 -5.46
C LEU A 140 26.33 -3.75 -6.14
N GLU A 141 26.26 -3.34 -7.42
CA GLU A 141 27.43 -2.84 -8.13
C GLU A 141 28.04 -1.63 -7.40
N PRO A 142 29.37 -1.41 -7.51
CA PRO A 142 30.02 -0.24 -6.93
C PRO A 142 29.29 1.06 -7.30
N ASP A 143 29.10 1.93 -6.30
CA ASP A 143 28.40 3.22 -6.39
C ASP A 143 26.89 3.16 -6.74
N MET A 144 26.32 1.97 -6.96
CA MET A 144 24.88 1.82 -7.19
C MET A 144 24.11 2.17 -5.91
N LYS A 145 23.10 3.02 -6.06
CA LYS A 145 22.18 3.38 -4.97
C LYS A 145 20.80 2.84 -5.28
N LEU A 146 20.31 1.94 -4.45
CA LEU A 146 18.95 1.43 -4.55
C LEU A 146 18.03 2.24 -3.64
N TYR A 147 16.97 2.77 -4.22
CA TYR A 147 15.91 3.46 -3.50
C TYR A 147 14.62 2.64 -3.55
N LEU A 148 13.81 2.77 -2.51
CA LEU A 148 12.39 2.42 -2.55
C LEU A 148 11.59 3.70 -2.29
N ARG A 149 10.89 4.18 -3.31
CA ARG A 149 9.98 5.33 -3.17
C ARG A 149 8.60 4.84 -2.75
N TYR A 150 8.11 5.32 -1.63
CA TYR A 150 6.71 5.20 -1.23
C TYR A 150 5.97 6.49 -1.56
N THR A 151 4.87 6.41 -2.30
CA THR A 151 3.99 7.57 -2.56
C THR A 151 2.61 7.31 -1.97
N SER A 152 2.15 8.22 -1.10
CA SER A 152 0.79 8.15 -0.57
C SER A 152 -0.20 8.76 -1.56
N LEU A 153 -1.29 8.04 -1.79
CA LEU A 153 -2.42 8.48 -2.61
C LEU A 153 -3.66 8.72 -1.74
N ASN A 154 -3.45 9.10 -0.48
CA ASN A 154 -4.50 9.29 0.52
C ASN A 154 -4.67 10.75 0.92
N THR A 155 -5.90 11.09 1.30
CA THR A 155 -6.13 12.21 2.21
C THR A 155 -6.01 11.70 3.63
N ALA A 156 -4.89 12.00 4.28
CA ALA A 156 -4.61 11.58 5.66
C ALA A 156 -4.81 12.75 6.64
N ASN A 157 -5.14 12.44 7.89
CA ASN A 157 -5.23 13.43 8.95
C ASN A 157 -3.84 13.79 9.50
N ALA A 158 -2.95 12.81 9.58
CA ALA A 158 -1.56 13.04 9.92
C ALA A 158 -0.64 12.00 9.31
N ILE A 159 0.63 12.36 9.25
CA ILE A 159 1.73 11.41 9.07
C ILE A 159 2.70 11.54 10.23
N TYR A 160 3.37 10.43 10.52
CA TYR A 160 4.48 10.41 11.45
C TYR A 160 5.70 9.77 10.80
N THR A 161 6.87 10.21 11.22
CA THR A 161 8.11 9.46 11.04
C THR A 161 8.68 9.09 12.40
N ALA A 162 9.29 7.93 12.50
CA ALA A 162 9.96 7.45 13.70
C ALA A 162 11.05 6.47 13.29
N GLU A 163 11.75 5.93 14.29
CA GLU A 163 12.62 4.76 14.13
C GLU A 163 11.99 3.59 14.87
N SER A 164 11.91 2.40 14.25
CA SER A 164 11.47 1.16 14.90
C SER A 164 12.65 0.25 15.20
N LYS A 165 12.64 -0.36 16.38
CA LYS A 165 13.64 -1.35 16.77
C LYS A 165 13.44 -2.65 16.01
N VAL A 166 14.53 -3.23 15.51
CA VAL A 166 14.58 -4.56 14.87
C VAL A 166 15.75 -5.37 15.46
N CYS A 167 15.75 -6.69 15.25
CA CYS A 167 16.91 -7.53 15.57
C CYS A 167 17.49 -8.07 14.25
N LYS A 168 18.82 -8.13 14.11
CA LYS A 168 19.54 -8.62 12.91
C LYS A 168 19.84 -10.12 12.98
N SER A 169 19.75 -10.72 14.17
CA SER A 169 20.07 -12.14 14.44
C SER A 169 19.26 -13.12 13.58
N TRP A 170 18.10 -12.71 13.07
CA TRP A 170 17.26 -13.55 12.21
C TRP A 170 17.82 -13.73 10.79
N GLU A 171 18.70 -12.84 10.33
CA GLU A 171 19.13 -12.78 8.92
C GLU A 171 20.53 -13.36 8.68
N THR A 172 21.41 -13.37 9.69
CA THR A 172 22.84 -13.71 9.49
C THR A 172 23.25 -15.06 10.10
N GLY A 173 22.41 -15.68 10.94
CA GLY A 173 22.79 -16.89 11.70
C GLY A 173 23.95 -16.69 12.68
N ILE A 174 24.47 -15.45 12.78
CA ILE A 174 25.51 -15.06 13.70
C ILE A 174 24.83 -14.54 14.97
N PRO A 175 25.17 -15.06 16.16
CA PRO A 175 24.70 -14.50 17.42
C PRO A 175 25.05 -13.02 17.48
N GLU A 176 24.05 -12.15 17.58
CA GLU A 176 24.29 -10.73 17.83
C GLU A 176 24.98 -10.55 19.18
N ILE A 177 25.87 -9.55 19.25
CA ILE A 177 26.46 -9.16 20.53
C ILE A 177 25.30 -8.69 21.42
N ALA A 178 25.23 -9.25 22.63
CA ALA A 178 24.20 -8.89 23.60
C ALA A 178 24.16 -7.37 23.81
N GLY A 179 22.97 -6.77 23.64
CA GLY A 179 22.76 -5.33 23.77
C GLY A 179 22.91 -4.52 22.48
N GLN A 180 23.26 -5.13 21.35
CA GLN A 180 23.23 -4.45 20.06
C GLN A 180 21.78 -4.12 19.66
N GLU A 181 21.51 -2.85 19.36
CA GLU A 181 20.20 -2.41 18.89
C GLU A 181 20.27 -1.97 17.44
N HIS A 182 19.28 -2.40 16.67
CA HIS A 182 19.11 -1.97 15.30
C HIS A 182 17.81 -1.17 15.18
N TRP A 183 17.90 -0.06 14.45
CA TRP A 183 16.80 0.88 14.28
C TRP A 183 16.64 1.18 12.80
N ILE A 184 15.42 1.02 12.29
CA ILE A 184 15.07 1.29 10.90
C ILE A 184 14.06 2.43 10.82
N PRO A 185 14.07 3.23 9.75
CA PRO A 185 13.10 4.29 9.58
C PRO A 185 11.69 3.71 9.40
N THR A 186 10.72 4.39 10.01
CA THR A 186 9.31 4.05 9.98
C THR A 186 8.51 5.28 9.62
N VAL A 187 7.59 5.11 8.68
CA VAL A 187 6.58 6.10 8.32
C VAL A 187 5.22 5.54 8.72
N MET A 188 4.35 6.41 9.24
CA MET A 188 3.00 6.06 9.64
C MET A 188 2.04 7.07 9.01
N GLU A 189 0.98 6.58 8.39
CA GLU A 189 -0.09 7.42 7.86
C GLU A 189 -1.37 7.16 8.66
N MET A 190 -1.95 8.22 9.20
CA MET A 190 -3.07 8.16 10.15
C MET A 190 -4.32 8.80 9.55
N LYS A 191 -5.44 8.08 9.68
CA LYS A 191 -6.79 8.54 9.37
C LYS A 191 -7.67 8.44 10.62
N ILE A 192 -8.57 9.40 10.80
CA ILE A 192 -9.50 9.47 11.94
C ILE A 192 -10.93 9.61 11.39
N GLY A 193 -11.84 8.78 11.88
CA GLY A 193 -13.26 8.85 11.62
C GLY A 193 -14.04 9.65 12.67
N GLU A 194 -15.32 9.89 12.39
CA GLU A 194 -16.21 10.60 13.30
C GLU A 194 -16.73 9.68 14.43
N ASP A 195 -17.02 8.42 14.08
CA ASP A 195 -17.55 7.36 14.95
C ASP A 195 -16.60 6.16 15.11
N ASP A 196 -17.06 5.13 15.81
CA ASP A 196 -16.34 3.88 16.10
C ASP A 196 -16.58 2.76 15.07
N ASP A 197 -17.20 3.08 13.93
CA ASP A 197 -17.36 2.19 12.77
C ASP A 197 -16.72 2.77 11.51
N PHE A 198 -15.62 3.51 11.70
CA PHE A 198 -14.96 4.23 10.63
C PHE A 198 -14.51 3.29 9.51
N GLN A 199 -14.77 3.67 8.26
CA GLN A 199 -14.28 2.97 7.06
C GLN A 199 -13.16 3.77 6.40
N SER A 200 -12.07 3.12 6.02
CA SER A 200 -11.00 3.81 5.29
C SER A 200 -10.22 2.89 4.36
N ALA A 201 -9.74 3.45 3.25
CA ALA A 201 -8.76 2.83 2.37
C ALA A 201 -7.41 3.57 2.41
N PHE A 202 -6.32 2.85 2.59
CA PHE A 202 -4.96 3.36 2.39
C PHE A 202 -4.41 2.88 1.05
N VAL A 203 -4.29 3.80 0.11
CA VAL A 203 -3.80 3.57 -1.25
C VAL A 203 -2.41 4.17 -1.39
N SER A 204 -1.47 3.41 -1.94
CA SER A 204 -0.09 3.86 -2.11
C SER A 204 0.61 3.09 -3.21
N THR A 205 1.62 3.71 -3.83
CA THR A 205 2.59 2.99 -4.68
C THR A 205 3.93 2.82 -3.98
N TYR A 206 4.63 1.75 -4.33
CA TYR A 206 6.04 1.54 -4.00
C TYR A 206 6.82 1.33 -5.29
N GLU A 207 7.90 2.06 -5.48
CA GLU A 207 8.69 2.04 -6.70
C GLU A 207 10.18 1.88 -6.35
N PRO A 208 10.75 0.68 -6.55
CA PRO A 208 12.19 0.49 -6.54
C PRO A 208 12.82 1.27 -7.71
N HIS A 209 13.93 1.97 -7.47
CA HIS A 209 14.68 2.63 -8.55
C HIS A 209 16.15 2.85 -8.17
N THR A 210 17.02 2.90 -9.18
CA THR A 210 18.46 3.20 -8.99
C THR A 210 18.83 4.66 -9.34
N GLY A 211 17.89 5.42 -9.92
CA GLY A 211 18.11 6.78 -10.39
C GLY A 211 16.85 7.63 -10.26
N THR A 212 16.36 8.15 -11.38
CA THR A 212 15.07 8.86 -11.44
C THR A 212 13.95 7.81 -11.42
N PRO A 213 12.91 7.96 -10.58
CA PRO A 213 11.75 7.09 -10.63
C PRO A 213 11.01 7.22 -11.97
N SER A 214 10.49 6.10 -12.47
CA SER A 214 9.78 5.99 -13.75
C SER A 214 8.37 6.55 -13.69
N ILE A 215 7.71 6.55 -12.52
CA ILE A 215 6.40 7.17 -12.36
C ILE A 215 6.53 8.69 -12.36
N THR A 216 5.98 9.33 -13.39
CA THR A 216 6.08 10.78 -13.62
C THR A 216 4.85 11.56 -13.13
N GLU A 217 3.67 10.93 -13.13
CA GLU A 217 2.42 11.54 -12.68
C GLU A 217 1.50 10.45 -12.08
N ILE A 218 0.88 10.75 -10.94
CA ILE A 218 -0.16 9.90 -10.36
C ILE A 218 -1.35 10.76 -9.98
N THR A 219 -2.54 10.32 -10.40
CA THR A 219 -3.81 10.93 -10.00
C THR A 219 -4.71 9.87 -9.39
N ARG A 220 -5.33 10.20 -8.26
CA ARG A 220 -6.48 9.47 -7.71
C ARG A 220 -7.75 10.28 -8.00
N SER A 221 -8.70 9.68 -8.70
CA SER A 221 -9.97 10.30 -9.04
C SER A 221 -11.10 9.72 -8.17
N PRO A 222 -12.18 10.48 -7.91
CA PRO A 222 -13.44 9.88 -7.50
C PRO A 222 -13.88 8.81 -8.49
N ALA A 223 -14.56 7.79 -7.98
CA ALA A 223 -15.22 6.75 -8.73
C ALA A 223 -16.73 6.94 -8.65
N PHE A 224 -17.46 6.46 -9.66
CA PHE A 224 -18.89 6.67 -9.78
C PHE A 224 -19.64 5.36 -10.02
N ASP A 225 -20.90 5.27 -9.60
CA ASP A 225 -21.80 4.20 -10.04
C ASP A 225 -22.40 4.51 -11.44
N ASP A 226 -23.31 3.66 -11.92
CA ASP A 226 -23.98 3.85 -13.21
C ASP A 226 -24.98 5.03 -13.21
N GLU A 227 -25.39 5.50 -12.04
CA GLU A 227 -26.26 6.65 -11.84
C GLU A 227 -25.46 7.96 -11.66
N SER A 228 -24.13 7.90 -11.80
CA SER A 228 -23.19 9.00 -11.59
C SER A 228 -23.12 9.51 -10.14
N ASN A 229 -23.55 8.71 -9.16
CA ASN A 229 -23.29 9.00 -7.76
C ASN A 229 -21.83 8.70 -7.43
N ILE A 230 -21.22 9.53 -6.57
CA ILE A 230 -19.85 9.32 -6.10
C ILE A 230 -19.84 8.10 -5.17
N LEU A 231 -19.00 7.13 -5.48
CA LEU A 231 -18.73 5.96 -4.64
C LEU A 231 -17.81 6.33 -3.47
N SER A 232 -17.89 5.55 -2.39
CA SER A 232 -17.03 5.73 -1.21
C SER A 232 -15.53 5.64 -1.56
N ASP A 233 -14.66 6.21 -0.71
CA ASP A 233 -13.20 6.17 -0.87
C ASP A 233 -12.62 4.73 -0.88
N MET A 234 -13.42 3.74 -0.51
CA MET A 234 -13.11 2.31 -0.60
C MET A 234 -13.02 1.83 -2.06
N ASN A 235 -13.65 2.53 -3.00
CA ASN A 235 -13.52 2.29 -4.44
C ASN A 235 -12.37 3.16 -4.98
N VAL A 236 -11.37 2.53 -5.58
CA VAL A 236 -10.10 3.20 -5.91
C VAL A 236 -9.94 3.32 -7.42
N ALA A 237 -9.87 4.54 -7.94
CA ALA A 237 -9.58 4.83 -9.34
C ALA A 237 -8.27 5.61 -9.47
N LEU A 238 -7.27 5.02 -10.12
CA LEU A 238 -5.96 5.61 -10.35
C LEU A 238 -5.65 5.77 -11.84
N LYS A 239 -4.94 6.86 -12.15
CA LYS A 239 -4.24 7.08 -13.42
C LYS A 239 -2.77 7.31 -13.11
N ILE A 240 -1.89 6.49 -13.67
CA ILE A 240 -0.45 6.50 -13.42
C ILE A 240 0.26 6.64 -14.76
N LYS A 241 0.99 7.74 -14.96
CA LYS A 241 1.82 7.96 -16.15
C LYS A 241 3.27 7.62 -15.86
N THR A 242 3.91 6.94 -16.79
CA THR A 242 5.30 6.52 -16.66
C THR A 242 6.19 7.19 -17.73
N ASP A 243 7.49 7.18 -17.52
CA ASP A 243 8.49 7.58 -18.52
C ASP A 243 8.71 6.52 -19.63
N GLN A 244 8.13 5.33 -19.47
CA GLN A 244 8.19 4.21 -20.42
C GLN A 244 7.21 4.37 -21.60
N GLY A 245 6.53 5.51 -21.72
CA GLY A 245 5.63 5.81 -22.84
C GLY A 245 4.27 5.14 -22.74
N PHE A 246 3.77 4.91 -21.53
CA PHE A 246 2.39 4.46 -21.31
C PHE A 246 1.75 5.08 -20.08
N THR A 247 0.42 4.96 -20.02
CA THR A 247 -0.41 5.32 -18.87
C THR A 247 -1.21 4.12 -18.41
N ASP A 248 -1.11 3.79 -17.13
CA ASP A 248 -1.89 2.76 -16.46
C ASP A 248 -3.12 3.37 -15.79
N TYR A 249 -4.27 2.78 -16.04
CA TYR A 249 -5.53 3.05 -15.37
C TYR A 249 -5.91 1.84 -14.53
N ILE A 250 -6.14 2.07 -13.24
CA ILE A 250 -6.41 1.00 -12.29
C ILE A 250 -7.70 1.33 -11.55
N LEU A 251 -8.69 0.44 -11.66
CA LEU A 251 -9.92 0.50 -10.88
C LEU A 251 -9.93 -0.71 -9.95
N ALA A 252 -9.99 -0.47 -8.64
CA ALA A 252 -10.17 -1.52 -7.65
C ALA A 252 -11.48 -1.28 -6.89
N LYS A 253 -12.51 -2.06 -7.23
CA LYS A 253 -13.84 -1.96 -6.63
C LYS A 253 -13.79 -2.41 -5.17
N ASP A 254 -14.64 -1.82 -4.33
CA ASP A 254 -14.94 -2.38 -3.02
C ASP A 254 -15.73 -3.69 -3.20
N PRO A 255 -15.29 -4.85 -2.66
CA PRO A 255 -16.04 -6.10 -2.77
C PRO A 255 -17.43 -6.05 -2.12
N GLU A 256 -17.70 -5.12 -1.20
CA GLU A 256 -19.02 -4.95 -0.58
C GLU A 256 -19.92 -3.97 -1.34
N GLN A 257 -19.40 -3.30 -2.38
CA GLN A 257 -20.16 -2.40 -3.22
C GLN A 257 -20.86 -3.17 -4.35
N ASP A 258 -22.18 -3.04 -4.42
CA ASP A 258 -22.98 -3.57 -5.52
C ASP A 258 -22.82 -2.75 -6.81
N GLY A 259 -23.06 -3.42 -7.94
CA GLY A 259 -23.04 -2.81 -9.26
C GLY A 259 -21.65 -2.53 -9.81
N ASN A 260 -21.60 -1.58 -10.76
CA ASN A 260 -20.41 -1.20 -11.50
C ASN A 260 -19.73 0.02 -10.89
N MET A 261 -18.43 0.12 -11.13
CA MET A 261 -17.59 1.26 -10.87
C MET A 261 -17.18 1.91 -12.19
N ASN A 262 -17.25 3.23 -12.24
CA ASN A 262 -16.95 4.06 -13.40
C ASN A 262 -15.86 5.08 -13.05
N ALA A 263 -14.80 5.14 -13.87
CA ALA A 263 -13.79 6.20 -13.83
C ALA A 263 -12.97 6.19 -15.13
N PHE A 264 -12.46 7.34 -15.58
CA PHE A 264 -11.58 7.43 -16.76
C PHE A 264 -12.11 6.77 -18.04
N SER A 265 -13.42 6.86 -18.28
CA SER A 265 -14.10 6.17 -19.39
C SER A 265 -13.98 4.63 -19.35
N ILE A 266 -13.70 4.10 -18.16
CA ILE A 266 -13.74 2.67 -17.82
C ILE A 266 -14.99 2.43 -16.97
N ARG A 267 -15.76 1.40 -17.33
CA ARG A 267 -16.87 0.87 -16.53
C ARG A 267 -16.59 -0.60 -16.24
N THR A 268 -16.67 -1.04 -14.98
CA THR A 268 -16.41 -2.43 -14.63
C THR A 268 -17.12 -2.87 -13.36
N ASP A 269 -17.47 -4.15 -13.29
CA ASP A 269 -17.87 -4.84 -12.06
C ASP A 269 -16.70 -5.63 -11.42
N ALA A 270 -15.53 -5.65 -12.06
CA ALA A 270 -14.37 -6.39 -11.60
C ALA A 270 -13.83 -5.83 -10.28
N LEU A 271 -13.42 -6.73 -9.39
CA LEU A 271 -12.72 -6.36 -8.16
C LEU A 271 -11.41 -5.63 -8.45
N PHE A 272 -10.71 -6.05 -9.50
CA PHE A 272 -9.50 -5.40 -9.99
C PHE A 272 -9.56 -5.32 -11.51
N CYS A 273 -9.46 -4.11 -12.04
CA CYS A 273 -9.40 -3.78 -13.46
C CYS A 273 -8.13 -2.98 -13.73
N PHE A 274 -7.39 -3.39 -14.73
CA PHE A 274 -6.16 -2.77 -15.20
C PHE A 274 -6.27 -2.49 -16.70
N VAL A 275 -5.98 -1.24 -17.10
CA VAL A 275 -5.92 -0.83 -18.51
C VAL A 275 -4.63 -0.05 -18.74
N ARG A 276 -3.72 -0.56 -19.57
CA ARG A 276 -2.52 0.15 -20.04
C ARG A 276 -2.75 0.71 -21.42
N VAL A 277 -2.49 2.01 -21.58
CA VAL A 277 -2.57 2.72 -22.86
C VAL A 277 -1.19 3.24 -23.22
N TYR A 278 -0.68 2.86 -24.40
CA TYR A 278 0.63 3.30 -24.88
C TYR A 278 0.52 4.61 -25.67
N ASP A 279 1.53 5.47 -25.52
CA ASP A 279 1.60 6.77 -26.19
C ASP A 279 1.77 6.64 -27.72
N ASP A 280 2.32 5.52 -28.17
CA ASP A 280 2.54 5.18 -29.59
C ASP A 280 1.30 4.59 -30.29
N ASN A 281 0.14 4.62 -29.63
CA ASN A 281 -1.14 4.06 -30.11
C ASN A 281 -1.11 2.55 -30.39
N LYS A 282 -0.22 1.78 -29.75
CA LYS A 282 -0.39 0.33 -29.66
C LYS A 282 -1.72 -0.03 -29.01
N GLU A 283 -2.19 -1.24 -29.30
CA GLU A 283 -3.41 -1.78 -28.71
C GLU A 283 -3.29 -1.80 -27.17
N PRO A 284 -4.31 -1.31 -26.43
CA PRO A 284 -4.25 -1.25 -24.98
C PRO A 284 -4.24 -2.66 -24.38
N VAL A 285 -3.52 -2.83 -23.27
CA VAL A 285 -3.60 -4.06 -22.47
C VAL A 285 -4.73 -3.90 -21.47
N ILE A 286 -5.67 -4.83 -21.45
CA ILE A 286 -6.84 -4.79 -20.56
C ILE A 286 -6.91 -6.11 -19.79
N LYS A 287 -6.98 -6.01 -18.47
CA LYS A 287 -7.09 -7.15 -17.55
C LYS A 287 -8.15 -6.89 -16.49
N GLY A 288 -8.92 -7.93 -16.18
CA GLY A 288 -9.92 -7.95 -15.13
C GLY A 288 -9.78 -9.20 -14.27
N SER A 289 -10.21 -9.13 -13.02
CA SER A 289 -10.34 -10.29 -12.15
C SER A 289 -11.54 -10.13 -11.22
N LYS A 290 -12.24 -11.24 -10.95
CA LYS A 290 -13.45 -11.30 -10.11
C LYS A 290 -14.52 -10.29 -10.54
N GLY A 291 -14.93 -10.40 -11.80
CA GLY A 291 -16.03 -9.65 -12.42
C GLY A 291 -16.39 -10.28 -13.77
N SER A 292 -17.25 -9.61 -14.52
CA SER A 292 -17.74 -10.11 -15.82
C SER A 292 -17.48 -9.16 -16.99
N ILE A 293 -17.26 -7.87 -16.72
CA ILE A 293 -17.18 -6.87 -17.78
C ILE A 293 -16.21 -5.72 -17.48
N ILE A 294 -15.46 -5.32 -18.51
CA ILE A 294 -14.78 -4.03 -18.61
C ILE A 294 -15.25 -3.38 -19.89
N THR A 295 -15.75 -2.15 -19.80
CA THR A 295 -15.94 -1.29 -20.96
C THR A 295 -14.86 -0.24 -20.96
N PHE A 296 -14.15 -0.05 -22.08
CA PHE A 296 -13.17 1.01 -22.25
C PHE A 296 -13.37 1.69 -23.61
N LYS A 297 -13.54 3.02 -23.63
CA LYS A 297 -13.78 3.80 -24.86
C LYS A 297 -14.89 3.19 -25.76
N ASN A 298 -16.00 2.78 -25.15
CA ASN A 298 -17.15 2.13 -25.80
C ASN A 298 -16.92 0.70 -26.34
N MET A 299 -15.74 0.11 -26.13
CA MET A 299 -15.47 -1.29 -26.43
C MET A 299 -15.76 -2.15 -25.19
N ILE A 300 -16.40 -3.30 -25.40
CA ILE A 300 -16.77 -4.24 -24.32
C ILE A 300 -15.81 -5.42 -24.31
N TYR A 301 -15.22 -5.70 -23.15
CA TYR A 301 -14.34 -6.82 -22.88
C TYR A 301 -15.01 -7.70 -21.81
N ARG A 302 -15.18 -8.99 -22.11
CA ARG A 302 -15.76 -9.98 -21.20
C ARG A 302 -14.69 -10.96 -20.76
N PHE A 303 -14.74 -11.38 -19.52
CA PHE A 303 -13.82 -12.34 -18.92
C PHE A 303 -14.62 -13.36 -18.10
N GLU A 304 -14.09 -14.57 -17.99
CA GLU A 304 -14.65 -15.68 -17.22
C GLU A 304 -14.11 -15.71 -15.78
#